data_AF-A0A967ELY1-F1
#
_entry.id   AF-A0A967ELY1-F1
#
_cell.length_a   1.000
_cell.length_b   1.000
_cell.length_c   1.000
_cell.angle_alpha   90.00
_cell.angle_beta   90.00
_cell.angle_gamma   90.00
#
_symmetry.space_group_name_H-M   'P 1'
#
loop_
_entity.id
_entity.type
_entity.pdbx_description
1 polymer ?
#
loop_
_entity_poly.entity_id
_entity_poly.type
_entity_poly.pdbx_seq_one_letter_code
_entity_poly.pdbx_strand_id
1 'polypeptide(L)'
;MKAQSWSRFYLLFSAAGLFPIALSYGVAPAGVLPAVLDVAIEGTDLTHIFRAVMGLYLAMIVLWILGAFRPELTRAAVISEVVFMFGLAFGRVLSILQLRTDFPEFVFDRCEFTRER
;
A
#
# COMPACT_ATOMS: atom_id res chain seq x y z
N MET A 1 27.09 -22.56 -6.07
CA MET A 1 25.75 -22.18 -5.58
C MET A 1 25.06 -21.35 -6.67
N LYS A 2 24.10 -21.91 -7.43
CA LYS A 2 23.41 -21.25 -8.57
C LYS A 2 21.92 -21.02 -8.26
N ALA A 3 21.61 -20.38 -7.12
CA ALA A 3 20.22 -20.10 -6.72
C ALA A 3 19.66 -18.78 -7.28
N GLN A 4 20.42 -18.07 -8.13
CA GLN A 4 20.11 -16.67 -8.41
C GLN A 4 19.04 -16.42 -9.49
N SER A 5 18.78 -17.36 -10.41
CA SER A 5 17.82 -17.09 -11.50
C SER A 5 16.39 -16.86 -11.01
N TRP A 6 15.95 -17.62 -10.00
CA TRP A 6 14.61 -17.54 -9.45
C TRP A 6 14.33 -16.23 -8.72
N SER A 7 15.25 -15.80 -7.85
CA SER A 7 15.11 -14.53 -7.13
C SER A 7 15.13 -13.33 -8.07
N ARG A 8 15.95 -13.38 -9.14
CA ARG A 8 15.97 -12.33 -10.17
C ARG A 8 14.63 -12.22 -10.90
N PHE A 9 14.08 -13.36 -11.33
CA PHE A 9 12.78 -13.37 -12.01
C PHE A 9 11.66 -12.85 -11.09
N TYR A 10 11.66 -13.28 -9.84
CA TYR A 10 10.69 -12.83 -8.84
C TYR A 10 10.76 -11.31 -8.60
N LEU A 11 11.95 -10.75 -8.37
CA LEU A 11 12.15 -9.31 -8.17
C LEU A 11 11.70 -8.50 -9.39
N LEU A 12 12.00 -8.96 -10.61
CA LEU A 12 11.59 -8.28 -11.84
C LEU A 12 10.08 -8.36 -12.07
N PHE A 13 9.47 -9.51 -11.79
CA PHE A 13 8.02 -9.70 -11.88
C PHE A 13 7.28 -8.79 -10.89
N SER A 14 7.75 -8.74 -9.64
CA SER A 14 7.20 -7.87 -8.60
C SER A 14 7.37 -6.39 -8.93
N ALA A 15 8.56 -5.99 -9.41
CA ALA A 15 8.81 -4.64 -9.90
C ALA A 15 7.88 -4.25 -11.06
N ALA A 16 7.65 -5.16 -12.01
CA ALA A 16 6.73 -4.92 -13.13
C ALA A 16 5.28 -4.78 -12.67
N GLY A 17 4.85 -5.53 -11.64
CA GLY A 17 3.51 -5.41 -11.04
C GLY A 17 3.34 -4.14 -10.21
N LEU A 18 4.36 -3.74 -9.45
CA LEU A 18 4.30 -2.53 -8.61
C LEU A 18 4.39 -1.24 -9.45
N PHE A 19 5.02 -1.27 -10.62
CA PHE A 19 5.18 -0.11 -11.48
C PHE A 19 3.86 0.57 -11.91
N PRO A 20 2.85 -0.13 -12.48
CA PRO A 20 1.57 0.48 -12.81
C PRO A 20 0.79 0.92 -11.56
N ILE A 21 0.98 0.23 -10.43
CA ILE A 21 0.37 0.59 -9.15
C ILE A 21 0.97 1.91 -8.63
N ALA A 22 2.29 2.08 -8.70
CA ALA A 22 2.94 3.33 -8.32
C ALA A 22 2.46 4.49 -9.21
N LEU A 23 2.37 4.24 -10.52
CA LEU A 23 1.94 5.25 -11.50
C LEU A 23 0.49 5.69 -11.28
N SER A 24 -0.41 4.76 -10.91
CA SER A 24 -1.81 5.07 -10.65
C SER A 24 -2.00 6.00 -9.45
N TYR A 25 -1.15 5.91 -8.42
CA TYR A 25 -1.16 6.85 -7.29
C TYR A 25 -0.73 8.28 -7.68
N GLY A 26 0.13 8.44 -8.69
CA GLY A 26 0.71 9.75 -9.05
C GLY A 26 0.01 10.49 -10.19
N VAL A 27 -0.52 9.78 -11.18
CA VAL A 27 -1.05 10.38 -12.43
C VAL A 27 -2.49 10.87 -12.26
N ALA A 28 -3.29 10.26 -11.38
CA ALA A 28 -4.66 10.70 -11.10
C ALA A 28 -5.14 10.20 -9.71
N PRO A 29 -4.82 10.90 -8.61
CA PRO A 29 -5.31 10.53 -7.28
C PRO A 29 -6.85 10.58 -7.19
N ALA A 30 -7.49 11.47 -7.97
CA ALA A 30 -8.93 11.73 -7.89
C ALA A 30 -9.85 10.63 -8.47
N GLY A 31 -9.34 9.67 -9.24
CA GLY A 31 -10.17 8.64 -9.91
C GLY A 31 -10.15 7.25 -9.24
N VAL A 32 -9.04 6.87 -8.61
CA VAL A 32 -8.82 5.50 -8.11
C VAL A 32 -9.11 5.36 -6.62
N LEU A 33 -8.86 6.43 -5.85
CA LEU A 33 -9.02 6.44 -4.40
C LEU A 33 -10.48 6.50 -3.92
N PRO A 34 -11.42 7.22 -4.57
CA PRO A 34 -12.85 7.12 -4.21
C PRO A 34 -13.41 5.72 -4.47
N ALA A 35 -12.93 5.04 -5.53
CA ALA A 35 -13.42 3.71 -5.91
C ALA A 35 -12.85 2.55 -5.06
N VAL A 36 -11.70 2.76 -4.39
CA VAL A 36 -11.01 1.70 -3.62
C VAL A 36 -10.98 1.96 -2.10
N LEU A 37 -11.11 3.22 -1.67
CA LEU A 37 -10.96 3.60 -0.26
C LEU A 37 -12.13 4.42 0.32
N ASP A 38 -13.11 4.83 -0.50
CA ASP A 38 -14.29 5.62 -0.07
C ASP A 38 -13.94 6.90 0.74
N VAL A 39 -12.75 7.47 0.50
CA VAL A 39 -12.30 8.72 1.13
C VAL A 39 -12.48 9.85 0.12
N ALA A 40 -13.36 10.81 0.44
CA ALA A 40 -13.53 12.04 -0.34
C ALA A 40 -12.22 12.84 -0.32
N ILE A 41 -11.57 12.97 -1.49
CA ILE A 41 -10.37 13.79 -1.65
C ILE A 41 -10.81 15.26 -1.79
N GLU A 42 -11.21 15.87 -0.69
CA GLU A 42 -11.39 17.32 -0.62
C GLU A 42 -10.10 17.96 -0.11
N GLY A 43 -9.09 18.10 -0.99
CA GLY A 43 -7.89 18.87 -0.64
C GLY A 43 -6.66 18.60 -1.51
N THR A 44 -5.96 19.67 -1.89
CA THR A 44 -4.64 19.64 -2.54
C THR A 44 -3.58 18.91 -1.70
N ASP A 45 -3.72 18.92 -0.37
CA ASP A 45 -2.76 18.32 0.56
C ASP A 45 -2.64 16.80 0.40
N LEU A 46 -3.76 16.12 0.19
CA LEU A 46 -3.78 14.67 -0.05
C LEU A 46 -3.08 14.30 -1.36
N THR A 47 -3.20 15.15 -2.39
CA THR A 47 -2.51 14.95 -3.69
C THR A 47 -0.99 15.00 -3.52
N HIS A 48 -0.46 15.90 -2.68
CA HIS A 48 0.97 15.96 -2.39
C HIS A 48 1.46 14.70 -1.65
N ILE A 49 0.67 14.17 -0.72
CA ILE A 49 0.98 12.92 0.00
C ILE A 49 1.00 11.74 -0.97
N PHE A 50 0.00 11.60 -1.85
CA PHE A 50 -0.02 10.49 -2.83
C PHE A 50 1.14 10.55 -3.83
N ARG A 51 1.56 11.75 -4.24
CA ARG A 51 2.77 11.93 -5.08
C ARG A 51 4.05 11.56 -4.34
N ALA A 52 4.14 11.82 -3.03
CA ALA A 52 5.26 11.35 -2.21
C ALA A 52 5.29 9.82 -2.10
N VAL A 53 4.12 9.19 -1.93
CA VAL A 53 3.98 7.72 -1.89
C VAL A 53 4.35 7.09 -3.24
N MET A 54 3.95 7.69 -4.37
CA MET A 54 4.42 7.28 -5.70
C MET A 54 5.94 7.27 -5.76
N GLY A 55 6.59 8.35 -5.30
CA GLY A 55 8.05 8.46 -5.28
C GLY A 55 8.71 7.35 -4.44
N LEU A 56 8.12 7.03 -3.28
CA LEU A 56 8.57 5.92 -2.45
C LEU A 56 8.46 4.57 -3.18
N TYR A 57 7.36 4.32 -3.87
CA TYR A 57 7.16 3.06 -4.60
C TYR A 57 8.11 2.93 -5.80
N LEU A 58 8.37 4.03 -6.52
CA LEU A 58 9.37 4.06 -7.58
C LEU A 58 10.79 3.81 -7.05
N ALA A 59 11.15 4.38 -5.90
CA ALA A 59 12.43 4.11 -5.25
C ALA A 59 12.58 2.63 -4.86
N MET A 60 11.49 2.01 -4.40
CA MET A 60 11.49 0.57 -4.10
C MET A 60 11.67 -0.29 -5.35
N ILE A 61 10.99 0.04 -6.45
CA ILE A 61 11.16 -0.63 -7.74
C ILE A 61 12.61 -0.54 -8.21
N VAL A 62 13.25 0.62 -8.08
CA VAL A 62 14.67 0.81 -8.41
C VAL A 62 15.56 -0.11 -7.57
N LEU A 63 15.27 -0.24 -6.27
CA LEU A 63 16.01 -1.13 -5.37
C LEU A 63 15.86 -2.61 -5.76
N TRP A 64 14.66 -3.03 -6.20
CA TRP A 64 14.42 -4.40 -6.66
C TRP A 64 15.10 -4.70 -7.99
N ILE A 65 15.06 -3.76 -8.93
CA ILE A 65 15.80 -3.84 -10.20
C ILE A 65 17.31 -3.93 -9.93
N LEU A 66 17.85 -3.08 -9.06
CA LEU A 66 19.25 -3.15 -8.62
C LEU A 66 19.59 -4.49 -7.96
N GLY A 67 18.70 -5.02 -7.12
CA GLY A 67 18.83 -6.34 -6.50
C GLY A 67 18.77 -7.50 -7.50
N ALA A 68 18.13 -7.34 -8.65
CA ALA A 68 18.13 -8.33 -9.72
C ALA A 68 19.50 -8.36 -10.46
N PHE A 69 20.11 -7.20 -10.69
CA PHE A 69 21.41 -7.11 -11.38
C PHE A 69 22.61 -7.40 -10.48
N ARG A 70 22.55 -7.03 -9.19
CA ARG A 70 23.65 -7.23 -8.24
C ARG A 70 23.34 -8.30 -7.20
N PRO A 71 24.10 -9.43 -7.17
CA PRO A 71 23.92 -10.49 -6.17
C PRO A 71 24.04 -10.01 -4.73
N GLU A 72 24.88 -9.02 -4.48
CA GLU A 72 25.11 -8.46 -3.15
C GLU A 72 23.86 -7.73 -2.63
N LEU A 73 23.06 -7.16 -3.53
CA LEU A 73 21.83 -6.43 -3.23
C LEU A 73 20.58 -7.31 -3.29
N THR A 74 20.64 -8.51 -3.88
CA THR A 74 19.48 -9.41 -3.99
C THR A 74 18.85 -9.68 -2.62
N ARG A 75 19.66 -9.90 -1.58
CA ARG A 75 19.15 -10.16 -0.22
C ARG A 75 18.44 -8.94 0.36
N ALA A 76 18.99 -7.75 0.18
CA ALA A 76 18.36 -6.51 0.63
C ALA A 76 17.04 -6.25 -0.12
N ALA A 77 17.01 -6.49 -1.43
CA ALA A 77 15.82 -6.34 -2.25
C ALA A 77 14.67 -7.26 -1.81
N VAL A 78 14.93 -8.55 -1.64
CA VAL A 78 13.89 -9.51 -1.19
C VAL A 78 13.40 -9.16 0.22
N ILE A 79 14.29 -8.80 1.15
CA ILE A 79 13.88 -8.39 2.51
C ILE A 79 12.99 -7.15 2.43
N SER A 80 13.37 -6.15 1.64
CA SER A 80 12.57 -4.93 1.49
C SER A 80 11.19 -5.19 0.89
N GLU A 81 11.07 -6.12 -0.05
CA GLU A 81 9.80 -6.52 -0.65
C GLU A 81 8.88 -7.21 0.37
N VAL A 82 9.41 -8.13 1.15
CA VAL A 82 8.66 -8.80 2.23
C VAL A 82 8.20 -7.80 3.27
N VAL A 83 9.08 -6.91 3.73
CA VAL A 83 8.76 -5.86 4.71
C VAL A 83 7.68 -4.92 4.17
N PHE A 84 7.76 -4.56 2.89
CA PHE A 84 6.76 -3.73 2.23
C PHE A 84 5.36 -4.37 2.24
N MET A 85 5.25 -5.63 1.82
CA MET A 85 3.98 -6.36 1.84
C MET A 85 3.44 -6.57 3.25
N PHE A 86 4.32 -6.83 4.22
CA PHE A 86 3.93 -6.93 5.63
C PHE A 86 3.39 -5.61 6.18
N GLY A 87 3.99 -4.47 5.79
CA GLY A 87 3.50 -3.15 6.16
C GLY A 87 2.08 -2.88 5.66
N LEU A 88 1.78 -3.25 4.42
CA LEU A 88 0.43 -3.13 3.85
C LEU A 88 -0.59 -4.01 4.57
N ALA A 89 -0.23 -5.28 4.83
CA ALA A 89 -1.08 -6.21 5.57
C ALA A 89 -1.34 -5.72 7.01
N PHE A 90 -0.30 -5.22 7.68
CA PHE A 90 -0.39 -4.69 9.04
C PHE A 90 -1.29 -3.46 9.11
N GLY A 91 -1.16 -2.51 8.16
CA GLY A 91 -2.05 -1.35 8.09
C GLY A 91 -3.52 -1.74 7.92
N ARG A 92 -3.80 -2.79 7.13
CA ARG A 92 -5.16 -3.33 6.99
C ARG A 92 -5.66 -4.00 8.27
N VAL A 93 -4.81 -4.77 8.96
CA VAL A 93 -5.17 -5.40 10.25
C VAL A 93 -5.48 -4.32 11.30
N LEU A 94 -4.66 -3.27 11.41
CA LEU A 94 -4.90 -2.16 12.33
C LEU A 94 -6.23 -1.45 12.04
N SER A 95 -6.53 -1.19 10.77
CA SER A 95 -7.82 -0.60 10.38
C SER A 95 -9.00 -1.46 10.82
N ILE A 96 -8.91 -2.79 10.66
CA ILE A 96 -9.96 -3.73 11.11
C ILE A 96 -10.05 -3.79 12.64
N LEU A 97 -8.92 -3.73 13.35
CA LEU A 97 -8.89 -3.76 14.81
C LEU A 97 -9.43 -2.46 15.42
N GLN A 98 -9.13 -1.30 14.83
CA GLN A 98 -9.71 -0.01 15.24
C GLN A 98 -11.21 0.03 14.93
N LEU A 99 -11.63 -0.39 13.73
CA LEU A 99 -13.06 -0.48 13.38
C LEU A 99 -13.81 -1.48 14.27
N ARG A 100 -13.13 -2.50 14.81
CA ARG A 100 -13.69 -3.45 15.78
C ARG A 100 -13.88 -2.83 17.17
N THR A 101 -13.04 -1.88 17.58
CA THR A 101 -13.18 -1.20 18.88
C THR A 101 -14.26 -0.12 18.88
N ASP A 102 -14.64 0.41 17.71
CA ASP A 102 -15.68 1.46 17.57
C ASP A 102 -17.12 0.90 17.43
N PHE A 103 -17.27 -0.43 17.32
CA PHE A 103 -18.58 -1.07 17.14
C PHE A 103 -19.56 -1.07 18.35
N PRO A 104 -19.19 -0.73 19.61
CA PRO A 104 -20.18 -0.64 20.69
C PRO A 104 -20.90 0.73 20.77
N GLU A 105 -20.35 1.84 20.26
CA GLU A 105 -21.04 3.15 20.31
C GLU A 105 -22.11 3.32 19.22
N PHE A 106 -21.86 2.89 17.99
CA PHE A 106 -22.78 3.10 16.86
C PHE A 106 -24.10 2.30 16.97
N VAL A 107 -24.12 1.23 17.77
CA VAL A 107 -25.34 0.48 18.11
C VAL A 107 -26.11 1.16 19.25
N PHE A 108 -25.43 1.78 20.21
CA PHE A 108 -26.09 2.48 21.33
C PHE A 108 -26.76 3.78 20.87
N ASP A 109 -26.11 4.55 20.00
CA ASP A 109 -26.64 5.82 19.46
C ASP A 109 -27.89 5.61 18.59
N ARG A 110 -27.92 4.53 17.79
CA ARG A 110 -29.10 4.17 16.99
C ARG A 110 -30.29 3.73 17.85
N CYS A 111 -30.04 3.18 19.04
CA CYS A 111 -31.10 2.75 19.97
C CYS A 111 -31.81 3.94 20.62
N GLU A 112 -31.11 5.03 20.93
CA GLU A 112 -31.74 6.26 21.44
C GLU A 112 -32.56 6.98 20.36
N PHE A 113 -32.08 7.04 19.11
CA PHE A 113 -32.81 7.74 18.04
C PHE A 113 -34.12 7.06 17.61
N THR A 114 -34.29 5.75 17.86
CA THR A 114 -35.57 5.05 17.62
C THR A 114 -36.55 5.10 18.80
N ARG A 115 -36.18 5.67 19.95
CA ARG A 115 -37.04 5.70 21.15
C ARG A 115 -37.79 7.03 21.33
N GLU A 116 -37.46 8.06 20.53
CA GLU A 116 -38.14 9.36 20.51
C GLU A 116 -39.11 9.56 19.32
N ARG A 117 -39.51 8.48 18.62
CA ARG A 117 -40.57 8.54 17.60
C ARG A 117 -41.69 7.55 17.87
#